data_AF-A0A645BDP9-F1
#
_entry.id   AF-A0A645BDP9-F1
#
_cell.length_a   1.000
_cell.length_b   1.000
_cell.length_c   1.000
_cell.angle_alpha   90.00
_cell.angle_beta   90.00
_cell.angle_gamma   90.00
#
_symmetry.space_group_name_H-M   'P 1'
#
loop_
_entity.id
_entity.type
_entity.pdbx_description
1 polymer ?
#
loop_
_entity_poly.entity_id
_entity_poly.type
_entity_poly.pdbx_seq_one_letter_code
_entity_poly.pdbx_strand_id
1 'polypeptide(L)'
;MISSENDIPFIGYGAMLVEGFVSIMALIAASVLLPQDYLAINVPVSVYATLGMTPVHLPELAAAVGENLQGRTGGAVSLAIGMAYIFSSLPFMKELMAYWYHFVIMFEALFILTAVDTGTRAGRYLLQEMVGKVIPKFGEKKWMPGILITSLVFTASWGYLLYTGDIATIWPIFGMSNQLLAACALIIGTTMILAMGKGKYAIITAVPGLFLIPVTFSAGYQNIVTNYLPKGLYMLTFMSGILMFLTAIIFIEAFKKWYELIHSQGRTLNVSSHSPIKTDAGGTCEQPKI
;
A
#
# COMPACT_ATOMS: atom_id res chain seq x y z
N MET A 1 5.99 -10.02 -23.84
CA MET A 1 6.23 -10.73 -22.56
C MET A 1 7.69 -10.49 -22.20
N ILE A 2 7.99 -10.16 -20.95
CA ILE A 2 9.34 -9.79 -20.46
C ILE A 2 10.25 -11.02 -20.61
N SER A 3 11.36 -10.92 -21.35
CA SER A 3 12.22 -12.06 -21.70
C SER A 3 13.44 -12.17 -20.77
N SER A 4 13.89 -11.04 -20.22
CA SER A 4 14.99 -10.94 -19.26
C SER A 4 14.68 -9.93 -18.16
N GLU A 5 15.37 -10.02 -17.03
CA GLU A 5 15.28 -9.06 -15.92
C GLU A 5 15.67 -7.64 -16.35
N ASN A 6 16.53 -7.51 -17.37
CA ASN A 6 16.90 -6.24 -18.00
C ASN A 6 15.74 -5.58 -18.77
N ASP A 7 14.68 -6.32 -19.11
CA ASP A 7 13.49 -5.77 -19.77
C ASP A 7 12.53 -5.12 -18.76
N ILE A 8 12.82 -5.23 -17.45
CA ILE A 8 12.04 -4.60 -16.39
C ILE A 8 12.52 -3.14 -16.27
N PRO A 9 11.65 -2.15 -16.53
CA PRO A 9 12.04 -0.74 -16.41
C PRO A 9 12.43 -0.42 -14.96
N PHE A 10 13.47 0.41 -14.79
CA PHE A 10 13.99 0.84 -13.48
C PHE A 10 12.92 1.42 -12.55
N ILE A 11 11.88 2.02 -13.13
CA ILE A 11 10.70 2.57 -12.44
C ILE A 11 9.94 1.50 -11.64
N GLY A 12 10.05 0.21 -11.99
CA GLY A 12 9.43 -0.89 -11.25
C GLY A 12 10.30 -1.40 -10.10
N TYR A 13 11.21 -2.32 -10.40
CA TYR A 13 11.97 -3.07 -9.38
C TYR A 13 12.93 -2.20 -8.56
N GLY A 14 13.60 -1.23 -9.20
CA GLY A 14 14.55 -0.34 -8.53
C GLY A 14 13.87 0.61 -7.54
N ALA A 15 12.68 1.11 -7.87
CA ALA A 15 11.90 1.96 -6.99
C ALA A 15 11.41 1.24 -5.72
N MET A 16 10.98 -0.02 -5.84
CA MET A 16 10.52 -0.82 -4.69
C MET A 16 11.63 -1.08 -3.66
N LEU A 17 12.89 -1.20 -4.08
CA LEU A 17 14.02 -1.31 -3.15
C LEU A 17 14.25 -0.02 -2.36
N VAL A 18 14.08 1.13 -3.00
CA VAL A 18 14.16 2.45 -2.34
C VAL A 18 13.00 2.63 -1.36
N GLU A 19 11.78 2.20 -1.71
CA GLU A 19 10.64 2.20 -0.78
C GLU A 19 10.89 1.29 0.44
N GLY A 20 11.48 0.11 0.22
CA GLY A 20 11.91 -0.78 1.32
C GLY A 20 12.94 -0.13 2.24
N PHE A 21 13.92 0.58 1.68
CA PHE A 21 14.88 1.35 2.47
C PHE A 21 14.20 2.44 3.31
N VAL A 22 13.28 3.21 2.71
CA VAL A 22 12.49 4.23 3.43
C VAL A 22 11.66 3.59 4.55
N SER A 23 11.06 2.41 4.33
CA SER A 23 10.32 1.68 5.35
C SER A 23 11.18 1.30 6.56
N ILE A 24 12.41 0.83 6.33
CA ILE A 24 13.35 0.53 7.41
C ILE A 24 13.76 1.81 8.15
N MET A 25 14.04 2.89 7.41
CA MET A 25 14.35 4.19 8.01
C MET A 25 13.18 4.70 8.87
N ALA A 26 11.94 4.49 8.45
CA ALA A 26 10.76 4.87 9.23
C ALA A 26 10.62 4.06 10.52
N LEU A 27 10.92 2.76 10.51
CA LEU A 27 10.95 1.93 11.72
C LEU A 27 12.05 2.38 12.70
N ILE A 28 13.24 2.70 12.20
CA ILE A 28 14.32 3.23 13.02
C ILE A 28 13.92 4.60 13.60
N ALA A 29 13.43 5.52 12.77
CA ALA A 29 12.96 6.82 13.21
C ALA A 29 11.88 6.73 14.31
N ALA A 30 10.92 5.81 14.16
CA ALA A 30 9.87 5.58 15.15
C ALA A 30 10.38 4.99 16.47
N SER A 31 11.47 4.21 16.44
CA SER A 31 12.03 3.57 17.64
C SER A 31 13.04 4.44 18.40
N VAL A 32 13.61 5.46 17.74
CA VAL A 32 14.60 6.36 18.33
C VAL A 32 13.96 7.56 19.05
N LEU A 33 12.75 7.95 18.66
CA LEU A 33 12.00 9.02 19.34
C LEU A 33 11.55 8.59 20.73
N LEU A 34 11.83 9.42 21.74
CA LEU A 34 11.32 9.19 23.09
C LEU A 34 9.78 9.24 23.09
N PRO A 35 9.09 8.36 23.84
CA PRO A 35 7.62 8.35 23.89
C PRO A 35 7.00 9.69 24.27
N GLN A 36 7.67 10.46 25.14
CA GLN A 36 7.22 11.80 25.58
C GLN A 36 7.23 12.78 24.40
N ASP A 37 8.32 12.83 23.63
CA ASP A 37 8.44 13.69 22.46
C ASP A 37 7.49 13.22 21.34
N TYR A 38 7.40 11.91 21.11
CA TYR A 38 6.48 11.32 20.12
C TYR A 38 5.02 11.66 20.40
N LEU A 39 4.57 11.54 21.66
CA LEU A 39 3.20 11.86 22.05
C LEU A 39 2.96 13.37 22.04
N ALA A 40 3.95 14.19 22.37
CA ALA A 40 3.84 15.64 22.28
C ALA A 40 3.62 16.13 20.83
N ILE A 41 4.15 15.40 19.85
CA ILE A 41 3.92 15.66 18.42
C ILE A 41 2.54 15.12 17.98
N ASN A 42 2.22 13.88 18.34
CA ASN A 42 1.10 13.14 17.74
C ASN A 42 -0.25 13.25 18.47
N VAL A 43 -0.29 13.92 19.61
CA VAL A 43 -1.50 14.08 20.42
C VAL A 43 -1.87 15.57 20.48
N PRO A 44 -3.17 15.93 20.44
CA PRO A 44 -3.59 17.31 20.65
C PRO A 44 -3.01 17.87 21.95
N VAL A 45 -2.57 19.14 21.93
CA VAL A 45 -1.88 19.78 23.06
C VAL A 45 -2.69 19.70 24.36
N SER A 46 -4.02 19.84 24.28
CA SER A 46 -4.93 19.71 25.42
C SER A 46 -4.94 18.32 26.05
N VAL A 47 -4.81 17.27 25.23
CA VAL A 47 -4.75 15.88 25.69
C VAL A 47 -3.34 15.54 26.18
N TYR A 48 -2.29 16.06 25.54
CA TYR A 48 -0.92 15.85 26.01
C TYR A 48 -0.71 16.44 27.41
N ALA A 49 -1.30 17.60 27.71
CA ALA A 49 -1.22 18.25 29.01
C ALA A 49 -1.78 17.39 30.17
N THR A 50 -2.74 16.49 29.89
CA THR A 50 -3.32 15.60 30.93
C THR A 50 -2.46 14.37 31.21
N LEU A 51 -1.45 14.09 30.38
CA LEU A 51 -0.58 12.92 30.52
C LEU A 51 0.53 13.11 31.57
N GLY A 52 0.74 14.33 32.07
CA GLY A 52 1.78 14.63 33.06
C GLY A 52 3.21 14.42 32.56
N MET A 53 3.40 14.35 31.24
CA MET A 53 4.71 14.16 30.59
C MET A 53 5.28 15.50 30.13
N THR A 54 6.60 15.65 30.18
CA THR A 54 7.31 16.82 29.66
C THR A 54 8.15 16.39 28.45
N PRO A 55 8.09 17.12 27.31
CA PRO A 55 8.96 16.83 26.18
C PRO A 55 10.43 17.05 26.58
N VAL A 56 11.33 16.20 26.11
CA VAL A 56 12.76 16.21 26.45
C VAL A 56 13.55 16.91 25.35
N HIS A 57 13.55 16.38 24.13
CA HIS A 57 14.32 16.92 23.01
C HIS A 57 13.49 17.78 22.07
N LEU A 58 12.16 17.78 22.22
CA LEU A 58 11.27 18.51 21.32
C LEU A 58 11.58 20.01 21.19
N PRO A 59 11.92 20.76 22.27
CA PRO A 59 12.25 22.19 22.14
C PRO A 59 13.51 22.45 21.30
N GLU A 60 14.54 21.62 21.47
CA GLU A 60 15.78 21.69 20.69
C GLU A 60 15.53 21.35 19.22
N LEU A 61 14.75 20.28 18.97
CA LEU A 61 14.36 19.87 17.63
C LEU A 61 13.51 20.95 16.92
N ALA A 62 12.57 21.56 17.64
CA ALA A 62 11.75 22.66 17.12
C ALA A 62 12.60 23.88 16.76
N ALA A 63 13.59 24.22 17.59
CA ALA A 63 14.51 25.32 17.32
C ALA A 63 15.41 25.04 16.11
N ALA A 64 15.90 23.81 15.97
CA ALA A 64 16.80 23.43 14.87
C ALA A 64 16.07 23.26 13.52
N VAL A 65 14.78 22.92 13.55
CA VAL A 65 13.93 22.84 12.37
C VAL A 65 13.30 24.21 12.02
N GLY A 66 13.11 25.08 13.00
CA GLY A 66 12.50 26.40 12.81
C GLY A 66 10.95 26.37 12.79
N GLU A 67 10.32 25.30 13.27
CA GLU A 67 8.86 25.16 13.32
C GLU A 67 8.38 24.69 14.70
N ASN A 68 7.15 25.06 15.07
CA ASN A 68 6.50 24.46 16.22
C ASN A 68 6.04 23.04 15.87
N LEU A 69 6.55 22.05 16.60
CA LEU A 69 6.31 20.62 16.37
C LEU A 69 5.20 20.03 17.26
N GLN A 70 4.76 20.76 18.29
CA GLN A 70 3.74 20.26 19.23
C GLN A 70 2.36 20.18 18.57
N GLY A 71 1.67 19.06 18.78
CA GLY A 71 0.32 18.83 18.27
C GLY A 71 0.21 18.74 16.74
N ARG A 72 1.34 18.65 16.02
CA ARG A 72 1.36 18.41 14.57
C ARG A 72 1.26 16.92 14.30
N THR A 73 0.04 16.41 14.47
CA THR A 73 -0.25 14.99 14.35
C THR A 73 0.05 14.45 12.96
N GLY A 74 0.82 13.37 12.86
CA GLY A 74 1.05 12.70 11.59
C GLY A 74 2.33 11.85 11.57
N GLY A 75 2.27 10.78 10.78
CA GLY A 75 3.43 9.94 10.47
C GLY A 75 4.57 10.76 9.85
N ALA A 76 4.25 11.71 8.95
CA ALA A 76 5.21 12.61 8.31
C ALA A 76 6.10 13.38 9.26
N VAL A 77 5.47 14.03 10.23
CA VAL A 77 6.18 14.91 11.16
C VAL A 77 7.08 14.05 12.05
N SER A 78 6.57 12.91 12.51
CA SER A 78 7.34 11.95 13.31
C SER A 78 8.52 11.36 12.54
N LEU A 79 8.32 10.99 11.27
CA LEU A 79 9.36 10.47 10.39
C LEU A 79 10.43 11.54 10.12
N ALA A 80 10.01 12.75 9.76
CA ALA A 80 10.89 13.87 9.46
C ALA A 80 11.75 14.25 10.67
N ILE A 81 11.17 14.30 11.86
CA ILE A 81 11.89 14.57 13.10
C ILE A 81 12.83 13.41 13.45
N GLY A 82 12.38 12.16 13.35
CA GLY A 82 13.22 11.01 13.63
C GLY A 82 14.41 10.91 12.68
N MET A 83 14.22 11.18 11.38
CA MET A 83 15.31 11.25 10.41
C MET A 83 16.24 12.44 10.67
N ALA A 84 15.69 13.62 10.99
CA ALA A 84 16.51 14.77 11.37
C ALA A 84 17.36 14.46 12.61
N TYR A 85 16.79 13.82 13.63
CA TYR A 85 17.50 13.40 14.83
C TYR A 85 18.63 12.40 14.50
N ILE A 86 18.36 11.37 13.68
CA ILE A 86 19.37 10.41 13.23
C ILE A 86 20.50 11.12 12.49
N PHE A 87 20.17 12.03 11.57
CA PHE A 87 21.18 12.76 10.80
C PHE A 87 21.93 13.80 11.62
N SER A 88 21.34 14.36 12.69
CA SER A 88 22.04 15.23 13.64
C SER A 88 23.20 14.54 14.34
N SER A 89 23.17 13.22 14.42
CA SER A 89 24.25 12.41 14.99
C SER A 89 25.45 12.28 14.04
N LEU A 90 25.32 12.69 12.77
CA LEU A 90 26.41 12.72 11.80
C LEU A 90 27.09 14.11 11.76
N PRO A 91 28.44 14.19 11.80
CA PRO A 91 29.16 15.46 11.95
C PRO A 91 28.86 16.53 10.90
N PHE A 92 28.53 16.11 9.66
CA PHE A 92 28.29 17.02 8.52
C PHE A 92 26.81 17.41 8.35
N MET A 93 25.88 16.72 9.01
CA MET A 93 24.45 16.82 8.72
C MET A 93 23.67 17.68 9.73
N LYS A 94 24.30 18.14 10.83
CA LYS A 94 23.65 19.00 11.83
C LYS A 94 23.11 20.30 11.25
N GLU A 95 23.84 20.95 10.34
CA GLU A 95 23.39 22.21 9.73
C GLU A 95 22.29 22.01 8.68
N LEU A 96 22.09 20.78 8.20
CA LEU A 96 21.07 20.44 7.21
C LEU A 96 19.77 19.91 7.86
N MET A 97 19.61 19.96 9.18
CA MET A 97 18.43 19.40 9.85
C MET A 97 17.11 20.00 9.35
N ALA A 98 17.02 21.33 9.23
CA ALA A 98 15.84 22.00 8.69
C ALA A 98 15.56 21.57 7.23
N TYR A 99 16.62 21.47 6.41
CA TYR A 99 16.50 21.00 5.04
C TYR A 99 15.95 19.56 4.98
N TRP A 100 16.49 18.65 5.78
CA TRP A 100 16.05 17.25 5.82
C TRP A 100 14.62 17.12 6.34
N TYR A 101 14.24 17.86 7.37
CA TYR A 101 12.88 17.86 7.87
C TYR A 101 11.87 18.27 6.78
N HIS A 102 12.11 19.41 6.10
CA HIS A 102 11.22 19.87 5.04
C HIS A 102 11.24 18.95 3.81
N PHE A 103 12.40 18.39 3.47
CA PHE A 103 12.52 17.41 2.40
C PHE A 103 11.65 16.18 2.67
N VAL A 104 11.72 15.59 3.87
CA VAL A 104 10.95 14.39 4.24
C VAL A 104 9.44 14.69 4.26
N ILE A 105 9.02 15.84 4.81
CA ILE A 105 7.61 16.25 4.79
C ILE A 105 7.10 16.44 3.36
N MET A 106 7.86 17.10 2.49
CA MET A 106 7.48 17.31 1.09
C MET A 106 7.43 15.97 0.34
N PHE A 107 8.40 15.08 0.57
CA PHE A 107 8.42 13.74 -0.03
C PHE A 107 7.15 12.95 0.32
N GLU A 108 6.72 12.94 1.58
CA GLU A 108 5.47 12.29 1.96
C GLU A 108 4.25 12.99 1.34
N ALA A 109 4.23 14.32 1.33
CA ALA A 109 3.14 15.07 0.69
C ALA A 109 3.00 14.72 -0.80
N LEU A 110 4.12 14.54 -1.51
CA LEU A 110 4.14 14.09 -2.90
C LEU A 110 3.65 12.64 -3.06
N PHE A 111 3.98 11.76 -2.11
CA PHE A 111 3.44 10.40 -2.07
C PHE A 111 1.92 10.39 -1.91
N ILE A 112 1.40 11.17 -0.95
CA ILE A 112 -0.05 11.33 -0.74
C ILE A 112 -0.71 11.93 -1.99
N LEU A 113 -0.10 12.97 -2.58
CA LEU A 113 -0.63 13.60 -3.80
C LEU A 113 -0.70 12.61 -4.97
N THR A 114 0.29 11.73 -5.10
CA THR A 114 0.29 10.66 -6.12
C THR A 114 -0.84 9.65 -5.87
N ALA A 115 -1.08 9.28 -4.62
CA ALA A 115 -2.18 8.41 -4.25
C ALA A 115 -3.54 9.07 -4.54
N VAL A 116 -3.70 10.36 -4.23
CA VAL A 116 -4.92 11.13 -4.51
C VAL A 116 -5.14 11.31 -6.01
N ASP A 117 -4.10 11.61 -6.80
CA ASP A 117 -4.20 11.70 -8.26
C ASP A 117 -4.64 10.36 -8.87
N THR A 118 -3.94 9.28 -8.52
CA THR A 118 -4.26 7.93 -9.01
C THR A 118 -5.66 7.51 -8.58
N GLY A 119 -6.04 7.78 -7.33
CA GLY A 119 -7.36 7.50 -6.79
C GLY A 119 -8.46 8.32 -7.48
N THR A 120 -8.22 9.59 -7.78
CA THR A 120 -9.16 10.46 -8.52
C THR A 120 -9.36 9.94 -9.94
N ARG A 121 -8.28 9.52 -10.61
CA ARG A 121 -8.33 8.92 -11.95
C ARG A 121 -9.14 7.61 -11.93
N ALA A 122 -8.80 6.69 -11.02
CA ALA A 122 -9.50 5.41 -10.90
C ALA A 122 -10.98 5.60 -10.51
N GLY A 123 -11.26 6.46 -9.53
CA GLY A 123 -12.61 6.78 -9.07
C GLY A 123 -13.47 7.37 -10.18
N ARG A 124 -12.91 8.27 -10.99
CA ARG A 124 -13.57 8.80 -12.20
C ARG A 124 -13.98 7.67 -13.15
N TYR A 125 -13.08 6.75 -13.47
CA TYR A 125 -13.39 5.63 -14.37
C TYR A 125 -14.47 4.72 -13.78
N LEU A 126 -14.38 4.37 -12.50
CA LEU A 126 -15.36 3.54 -11.82
C LEU A 126 -16.75 4.21 -11.80
N LEU A 127 -16.82 5.51 -11.51
CA LEU A 127 -18.09 6.24 -11.51
C LEU A 127 -18.69 6.34 -12.90
N GLN A 128 -17.86 6.59 -13.93
CA GLN A 128 -18.31 6.57 -15.32
C GLN A 128 -18.88 5.21 -15.71
N GLU A 129 -18.24 4.12 -15.30
CA GLU A 129 -18.73 2.76 -15.56
C GLU A 129 -20.03 2.46 -14.81
N MET A 130 -20.14 2.87 -13.54
CA MET A 130 -21.35 2.67 -12.74
C MET A 130 -22.54 3.49 -13.27
N VAL A 131 -22.34 4.77 -13.56
CA VAL A 131 -23.38 5.66 -14.12
C VAL A 131 -23.70 5.25 -15.56
N GLY A 132 -22.71 4.79 -16.32
CA GLY A 132 -22.86 4.29 -17.68
C GLY A 132 -23.86 3.14 -17.81
N LYS A 133 -24.05 2.34 -16.76
CA LYS A 133 -25.08 1.27 -16.72
C LYS A 133 -26.51 1.82 -16.69
N VAL A 134 -26.72 3.02 -16.17
CA VAL A 134 -28.04 3.67 -16.07
C VAL A 134 -28.23 4.70 -17.19
N ILE A 135 -27.18 5.46 -17.50
CA ILE A 135 -27.15 6.49 -18.54
C ILE A 135 -26.07 6.13 -19.56
N PRO A 136 -26.41 5.52 -20.69
CA PRO A 136 -25.44 5.00 -21.67
C PRO A 136 -24.38 6.00 -22.15
N LYS A 137 -24.74 7.30 -22.21
CA LYS A 137 -23.81 8.38 -22.59
C LYS A 137 -22.62 8.54 -21.64
N PHE A 138 -22.75 8.17 -20.36
CA PHE A 138 -21.63 8.19 -19.41
C PHE A 138 -20.66 7.01 -19.61
N GLY A 139 -21.06 5.97 -20.34
CA GLY A 139 -20.17 4.88 -20.74
C GLY A 139 -19.23 5.24 -21.89
N GLU A 140 -19.46 6.38 -22.56
CA GLU A 140 -18.61 6.86 -23.64
C GLU A 140 -17.34 7.50 -23.10
N LYS A 141 -16.20 6.80 -23.25
CA LYS A 141 -14.88 7.23 -22.74
C LYS A 141 -14.36 8.55 -23.31
N LYS A 142 -14.97 9.08 -24.37
CA LYS A 142 -14.58 10.34 -25.03
C LYS A 142 -15.57 11.48 -24.78
N TRP A 143 -16.67 11.24 -24.05
CA TRP A 143 -17.68 12.26 -23.83
C TRP A 143 -17.23 13.27 -22.77
N MET A 144 -16.87 14.47 -23.23
CA MET A 144 -16.25 15.51 -22.40
C MET A 144 -17.11 15.96 -21.20
N PRO A 145 -18.43 16.16 -21.33
CA PRO A 145 -19.27 16.51 -20.19
C PRO A 145 -19.27 15.43 -19.12
N GLY A 146 -19.32 14.15 -19.50
CA GLY A 146 -19.26 13.03 -18.56
C GLY A 146 -17.92 12.97 -17.82
N ILE A 147 -16.81 13.24 -18.51
CA ILE A 147 -15.47 13.34 -17.90
C ILE A 147 -15.42 14.52 -16.92
N LEU A 148 -15.91 15.70 -17.31
CA LEU A 148 -15.88 16.88 -16.45
C LEU A 148 -16.74 16.71 -15.20
N ILE A 149 -17.96 16.19 -15.34
CA ILE A 149 -18.88 15.98 -14.21
C ILE A 149 -18.28 14.95 -13.24
N THR A 150 -17.84 13.79 -13.74
CA THR A 150 -17.28 12.74 -12.86
C THR A 150 -15.97 13.17 -12.21
N SER A 151 -15.12 13.93 -12.90
CA SER A 151 -13.91 14.53 -12.32
C SER A 151 -14.26 15.53 -11.23
N LEU A 152 -15.21 16.44 -11.49
CA LEU A 152 -15.62 17.47 -10.54
C LEU A 152 -16.21 16.85 -9.29
N VAL A 153 -17.04 15.81 -9.41
CA VAL A 153 -17.61 15.08 -8.26
C VAL A 153 -16.52 14.46 -7.40
N PHE A 154 -15.54 13.77 -8.00
CA PHE A 154 -14.46 13.13 -7.24
C PHE A 154 -13.50 14.15 -6.61
N THR A 155 -13.09 15.18 -7.36
CA THR A 155 -12.24 16.24 -6.84
C THR A 155 -12.93 17.04 -5.73
N ALA A 156 -14.23 17.34 -5.88
CA ALA A 156 -15.01 17.98 -4.83
C ALA A 156 -15.17 17.08 -3.60
N SER A 157 -15.26 15.77 -3.78
CA SER A 157 -15.32 14.80 -2.67
C SER A 157 -14.02 14.79 -1.87
N TRP A 158 -12.86 14.81 -2.54
CA TRP A 158 -11.56 15.00 -1.86
C TRP A 158 -11.47 16.36 -1.16
N GLY A 159 -11.93 17.44 -1.80
CA GLY A 159 -11.99 18.77 -1.21
C GLY A 159 -12.89 18.83 0.03
N TYR A 160 -14.04 18.13 0.01
CA TYR A 160 -14.94 18.01 1.14
C TYR A 160 -14.28 17.26 2.31
N LEU A 161 -13.57 16.17 2.04
CA LEU A 161 -12.82 15.43 3.07
C LEU A 161 -11.71 16.29 3.69
N LEU A 162 -11.01 17.10 2.89
CA LEU A 162 -10.03 18.06 3.40
C LEU A 162 -10.68 19.13 4.30
N TYR A 163 -11.87 19.60 3.92
CA TYR A 163 -12.60 20.62 4.68
C TYR A 163 -13.13 20.09 6.03
N THR A 164 -13.62 18.83 6.07
CA THR A 164 -14.15 18.24 7.31
C THR A 164 -13.07 17.80 8.29
N GLY A 165 -11.84 17.57 7.84
CA GLY A 165 -10.70 17.27 8.70
C GLY A 165 -10.72 15.87 9.35
N ASP A 166 -11.67 15.00 8.99
CA ASP A 166 -11.84 13.67 9.58
C ASP A 166 -10.97 12.59 8.90
N ILE A 167 -9.72 12.95 8.58
CA ILE A 167 -8.80 12.05 7.86
C ILE A 167 -8.37 10.88 8.75
N ALA A 168 -8.32 11.09 10.07
CA ALA A 168 -7.88 10.09 11.04
C ALA A 168 -8.75 8.83 11.08
N THR A 169 -10.04 8.92 10.69
CA THR A 169 -10.94 7.76 10.63
C THR A 169 -10.81 6.97 9.33
N ILE A 170 -10.43 7.65 8.23
CA ILE A 170 -10.24 7.04 6.89
C ILE A 170 -8.86 6.40 6.74
N TRP A 171 -7.83 6.93 7.40
CA TRP A 171 -6.47 6.41 7.27
C TRP A 171 -6.33 4.90 7.53
N PRO A 172 -6.99 4.32 8.56
CA PRO A 172 -6.93 2.88 8.79
C PRO A 172 -7.56 2.03 7.67
N ILE A 173 -8.64 2.48 7.02
CA ILE A 173 -9.24 1.73 5.89
C ILE A 173 -8.36 1.85 4.63
N PHE A 174 -7.71 3.01 4.43
CA PHE A 174 -6.71 3.17 3.37
C PHE A 174 -5.54 2.19 3.56
N GLY A 175 -4.95 2.16 4.76
CA GLY A 175 -3.87 1.23 5.09
C GLY A 175 -4.28 -0.23 4.94
N MET A 176 -5.46 -0.60 5.45
CA MET A 176 -6.00 -1.96 5.30
C MET A 176 -6.18 -2.35 3.82
N SER A 177 -6.77 -1.47 3.01
CA SER A 177 -7.01 -1.73 1.59
C SER A 177 -5.71 -1.95 0.81
N ASN A 178 -4.67 -1.16 1.11
CA ASN A 178 -3.35 -1.31 0.49
C ASN A 178 -2.71 -2.66 0.85
N GLN A 179 -2.81 -3.08 2.11
CA GLN A 179 -2.27 -4.38 2.53
C GLN A 179 -3.04 -5.55 1.90
N LEU A 180 -4.37 -5.45 1.78
CA LEU A 180 -5.17 -6.47 1.11
C LEU A 180 -4.85 -6.56 -0.38
N LEU A 181 -4.62 -5.42 -1.05
CA LEU A 181 -4.16 -5.40 -2.44
C LEU A 181 -2.77 -6.03 -2.60
N ALA A 182 -1.85 -5.74 -1.69
CA ALA A 182 -0.52 -6.35 -1.67
C ALA A 182 -0.59 -7.88 -1.47
N ALA A 183 -1.44 -8.36 -0.56
CA ALA A 183 -1.71 -9.79 -0.39
C ALA A 183 -2.27 -10.40 -1.69
N CYS A 184 -3.27 -9.78 -2.31
CA CYS A 184 -3.80 -10.23 -3.60
C CYS A 184 -2.72 -10.32 -4.68
N ALA A 185 -1.85 -9.32 -4.79
CA ALA A 185 -0.75 -9.31 -5.75
C ALA A 185 0.23 -10.47 -5.51
N LEU A 186 0.62 -10.73 -4.26
CA LEU A 186 1.50 -11.84 -3.89
C LEU A 186 0.85 -13.20 -4.16
N ILE A 187 -0.45 -13.33 -3.89
CA ILE A 187 -1.21 -14.55 -4.15
C ILE A 187 -1.35 -14.82 -5.65
N ILE A 188 -1.68 -13.80 -6.45
CA ILE A 188 -1.75 -13.91 -7.91
C ILE A 188 -0.37 -14.22 -8.49
N GLY A 189 0.69 -13.54 -8.02
CA GLY A 189 2.06 -13.82 -8.43
C GLY A 189 2.47 -15.27 -8.14
N THR A 190 2.10 -15.79 -6.97
CA THR A 190 2.32 -17.20 -6.63
C THR A 190 1.54 -18.12 -7.58
N THR A 191 0.27 -17.84 -7.85
CA THR A 191 -0.55 -18.62 -8.81
C THR A 191 0.11 -18.64 -10.19
N MET A 192 0.65 -17.52 -10.66
CA MET A 192 1.33 -17.42 -11.96
C MET A 192 2.62 -18.23 -11.98
N ILE A 193 3.47 -18.14 -10.95
CA ILE A 193 4.71 -18.93 -10.87
C ILE A 193 4.40 -20.43 -10.83
N LEU A 194 3.38 -20.82 -10.08
CA LEU A 194 2.87 -22.18 -10.09
C LEU A 194 2.39 -22.56 -11.49
N ALA A 195 1.56 -21.74 -12.15
CA ALA A 195 1.07 -22.05 -13.50
C ALA A 195 2.20 -22.20 -14.54
N MET A 196 3.34 -21.52 -14.37
CA MET A 196 4.52 -21.63 -15.23
C MET A 196 5.38 -22.88 -14.99
N GLY A 197 5.00 -23.80 -14.10
CA GLY A 197 5.81 -24.99 -13.79
C GLY A 197 7.02 -24.74 -12.89
N LYS A 198 7.18 -23.52 -12.38
CA LYS A 198 8.34 -23.08 -11.60
C LYS A 198 8.09 -23.16 -10.09
N GLY A 199 7.49 -24.25 -9.62
CA GLY A 199 7.02 -24.39 -8.23
C GLY A 199 8.05 -24.10 -7.14
N LYS A 200 9.34 -24.37 -7.39
CA LYS A 200 10.44 -24.05 -6.45
C LYS A 200 10.53 -22.55 -6.12
N TYR A 201 10.22 -21.68 -7.08
CA TYR A 201 10.28 -20.23 -6.90
C TYR A 201 8.99 -19.64 -6.31
N ALA A 202 7.89 -20.41 -6.29
CA ALA A 202 6.61 -19.95 -5.76
C ALA A 202 6.68 -19.58 -4.28
N ILE A 203 7.63 -20.16 -3.54
CA ILE A 203 7.87 -19.87 -2.12
C ILE A 203 8.19 -18.38 -1.88
N ILE A 204 8.89 -17.74 -2.82
CA ILE A 204 9.34 -16.35 -2.70
C ILE A 204 8.15 -15.39 -2.55
N THR A 205 7.05 -15.65 -3.26
CA THR A 205 5.82 -14.84 -3.19
C THR A 205 4.79 -15.43 -2.23
N ALA A 206 4.75 -16.76 -2.07
CA ALA A 206 3.79 -17.44 -1.22
C ALA A 206 4.02 -17.16 0.27
N VAL A 207 5.28 -17.19 0.74
CA VAL A 207 5.59 -17.02 2.17
C VAL A 207 5.22 -15.62 2.66
N PRO A 208 5.64 -14.52 2.00
CA PRO A 208 5.19 -13.18 2.39
C PRO A 208 3.67 -13.03 2.29
N GLY A 209 3.04 -13.59 1.24
CA GLY A 209 1.58 -13.53 1.08
C GLY A 209 0.83 -14.23 2.22
N LEU A 210 1.24 -15.46 2.56
CA LEU A 210 0.64 -16.24 3.65
C LEU A 210 0.86 -15.61 5.02
N PHE A 211 1.95 -14.87 5.23
CA PHE A 211 2.16 -14.08 6.44
C PHE A 211 1.28 -12.83 6.48
N LEU A 212 1.14 -12.14 5.34
CA LEU A 212 0.45 -10.85 5.27
C LEU A 212 -1.08 -10.99 5.41
N ILE A 213 -1.65 -12.11 4.95
CA ILE A 213 -3.10 -12.41 5.08
C ILE A 213 -3.58 -12.35 6.55
N PRO A 214 -3.10 -13.20 7.48
CA PRO A 214 -3.59 -13.19 8.86
C PRO A 214 -3.32 -11.85 9.55
N VAL A 215 -2.15 -11.24 9.32
CA VAL A 215 -1.84 -9.91 9.90
C VAL A 215 -2.86 -8.87 9.45
N THR A 216 -3.19 -8.83 8.16
CA THR A 216 -4.14 -7.86 7.60
C THR A 216 -5.57 -8.14 8.04
N PHE A 217 -5.97 -9.40 8.12
CA PHE A 217 -7.30 -9.77 8.64
C PHE A 217 -7.44 -9.45 10.13
N SER A 218 -6.42 -9.71 10.94
CA SER A 218 -6.40 -9.33 12.36
C SER A 218 -6.44 -7.82 12.54
N ALA A 219 -5.65 -7.06 11.79
CA ALA A 219 -5.67 -5.59 11.82
C ALA A 219 -7.03 -5.03 11.37
N GLY A 220 -7.63 -5.60 10.33
CA GLY A 220 -8.95 -5.21 9.84
C GLY A 220 -10.06 -5.48 10.85
N TYR A 221 -10.02 -6.65 11.50
CA TYR A 221 -10.95 -6.99 12.58
C TYR A 221 -10.81 -6.04 13.77
N GLN A 222 -9.58 -5.79 14.23
CA GLN A 222 -9.33 -4.84 15.32
C GLN A 222 -9.85 -3.45 14.95
N ASN A 223 -9.57 -2.95 13.74
CA ASN A 223 -10.05 -1.65 13.31
C ASN A 223 -11.59 -1.56 13.30
N ILE A 224 -12.30 -2.61 12.89
CA ILE A 224 -13.77 -2.64 12.96
C ILE A 224 -14.26 -2.60 14.41
N VAL A 225 -13.72 -3.45 15.28
CA VAL A 225 -14.24 -3.68 16.65
C VAL A 225 -13.80 -2.58 17.63
N THR A 226 -12.56 -2.11 17.53
CA THR A 226 -11.98 -1.17 18.51
C THR A 226 -12.02 0.28 18.06
N ASN A 227 -12.04 0.53 16.74
CA ASN A 227 -12.02 1.89 16.21
C ASN A 227 -13.38 2.33 15.68
N TYR A 228 -14.01 1.57 14.77
CA TYR A 228 -15.21 2.02 14.07
C TYR A 228 -16.50 1.80 14.84
N LEU A 229 -16.72 0.61 15.39
CA LEU A 229 -17.95 0.27 16.08
C LEU A 229 -18.18 1.12 17.35
N PRO A 230 -17.17 1.35 18.23
CA PRO A 230 -17.36 2.16 19.44
C PRO A 230 -17.62 3.63 19.14
N LYS A 231 -17.15 4.12 17.98
CA LYS A 231 -17.35 5.51 17.52
C LYS A 231 -18.63 5.71 16.70
N GLY A 232 -19.44 4.65 16.49
CA GLY A 232 -20.67 4.73 15.70
C GLY A 232 -20.45 4.91 14.20
N LEU A 233 -19.26 4.60 13.67
CA LEU A 233 -18.89 4.77 12.26
C LEU A 233 -19.41 3.61 11.40
N TYR A 234 -20.73 3.42 11.35
CA TYR A 234 -21.37 2.25 10.73
C TYR A 234 -21.07 2.09 9.24
N MET A 235 -20.98 3.19 8.48
CA MET A 235 -20.64 3.14 7.06
C MET A 235 -19.24 2.56 6.84
N LEU A 236 -18.26 3.01 7.63
CA LEU A 236 -16.86 2.57 7.53
C LEU A 236 -16.70 1.11 7.99
N THR A 237 -17.44 0.71 9.02
CA THR A 237 -17.57 -0.69 9.45
C THR A 237 -18.11 -1.57 8.32
N PHE A 238 -19.21 -1.15 7.67
CA PHE A 238 -19.80 -1.90 6.58
C PHE A 238 -18.84 -2.05 5.39
N MET A 239 -18.21 -0.95 4.97
CA MET A 239 -17.24 -0.95 3.87
C MET A 239 -16.02 -1.82 4.16
N SER A 240 -15.50 -1.78 5.39
CA SER A 240 -14.37 -2.63 5.78
C SER A 240 -14.76 -4.10 5.82
N GLY A 241 -15.94 -4.42 6.37
CA GLY A 241 -16.46 -5.78 6.45
C GLY A 241 -16.68 -6.40 5.08
N ILE A 242 -17.31 -5.69 4.14
CA ILE A 242 -17.53 -6.20 2.77
C ILE A 242 -16.20 -6.40 2.04
N LEU A 243 -15.24 -5.49 2.21
CA LEU A 243 -13.93 -5.58 1.57
C LEU A 243 -13.11 -6.76 2.09
N MET A 244 -13.12 -7.01 3.40
CA MET A 244 -12.52 -8.20 4.00
C MET A 244 -13.20 -9.49 3.52
N PHE A 245 -14.53 -9.49 3.42
CA PHE A 245 -15.28 -10.65 2.95
C PHE A 245 -14.97 -11.00 1.48
N LEU A 246 -15.01 -10.00 0.58
CA LEU A 246 -14.67 -10.20 -0.83
C LEU A 246 -13.23 -10.69 -1.01
N THR A 247 -12.30 -10.15 -0.21
CA THR A 247 -10.90 -10.58 -0.27
C THR A 247 -10.72 -12.00 0.26
N ALA A 248 -11.48 -12.41 1.28
CA ALA A 248 -11.47 -13.79 1.76
C ALA A 248 -11.90 -14.79 0.68
N ILE A 249 -12.93 -14.45 -0.11
CA ILE A 249 -13.38 -15.27 -1.24
C ILE A 249 -12.24 -15.44 -2.26
N ILE A 250 -11.58 -14.34 -2.64
CA ILE A 250 -10.45 -14.36 -3.59
C ILE A 250 -9.34 -15.30 -3.09
N PHE A 251 -9.00 -15.24 -1.80
CA PHE A 251 -7.97 -16.12 -1.24
C PHE A 251 -8.39 -17.60 -1.23
N ILE A 252 -9.65 -17.90 -0.89
CA ILE A 252 -10.17 -19.27 -0.94
C ILE A 252 -10.07 -19.82 -2.37
N GLU A 253 -10.48 -19.05 -3.38
CA GLU A 253 -10.38 -19.46 -4.79
C GLU A 253 -8.93 -19.66 -5.23
N ALA A 254 -8.03 -18.76 -4.82
CA ALA A 254 -6.61 -18.88 -5.13
C ALA A 254 -5.98 -20.14 -4.51
N PHE A 255 -6.28 -20.47 -3.26
CA PHE A 255 -5.75 -21.68 -2.61
C PHE A 255 -6.28 -22.96 -3.23
N LYS A 256 -7.57 -23.00 -3.62
CA LYS A 256 -8.12 -24.10 -4.41
C LYS A 256 -7.33 -24.27 -5.72
N LYS A 257 -7.04 -23.16 -6.40
CA LYS A 257 -6.25 -23.19 -7.63
C LYS A 257 -4.82 -23.69 -7.42
N TRP A 258 -4.17 -23.31 -6.33
CA TRP A 258 -2.83 -23.80 -6.01
C TRP A 258 -2.81 -25.31 -5.80
N TYR A 259 -3.82 -25.84 -5.09
CA TYR A 259 -3.97 -27.28 -4.87
C TYR A 259 -4.06 -28.03 -6.21
N GLU A 260 -4.89 -27.56 -7.15
CA GLU A 260 -4.99 -28.14 -8.50
C GLU A 260 -3.66 -28.08 -9.28
N LEU A 261 -2.98 -26.93 -9.27
CA LEU A 261 -1.74 -26.72 -10.01
C LEU A 261 -0.60 -27.60 -9.48
N ILE A 262 -0.48 -27.74 -8.16
CA ILE A 262 0.55 -28.58 -7.53
C ILE A 262 0.28 -30.06 -7.84
N HIS A 263 -0.98 -30.52 -7.74
CA HIS A 263 -1.34 -31.91 -8.02
C HIS A 263 -1.20 -32.28 -9.52
N SER A 264 -1.50 -31.35 -10.42
CA SER A 264 -1.32 -31.56 -11.86
C SER A 264 0.16 -31.63 -12.27
N GLN A 265 1.04 -30.84 -11.63
CA GLN A 265 2.49 -30.90 -11.87
C GLN A 265 3.17 -32.15 -11.31
N GLY A 266 2.68 -32.67 -10.18
CA GLY A 266 3.12 -33.98 -9.68
C GLY A 266 2.84 -35.12 -10.65
N ARG A 267 1.83 -34.97 -11.52
CA ARG A 267 1.43 -35.98 -12.50
C ARG A 267 2.27 -35.95 -13.78
N THR A 268 2.71 -34.78 -14.24
CA THR A 268 3.58 -34.66 -15.43
C THR A 268 5.01 -35.13 -15.18
N LEU A 269 5.55 -34.95 -13.97
CA LEU A 269 6.87 -35.48 -13.60
C LEU A 269 6.89 -37.02 -13.53
N ASN A 270 5.82 -37.64 -13.02
CA ASN A 270 5.72 -39.11 -12.92
C ASN A 270 5.46 -39.84 -14.25
N VAL A 271 4.98 -39.16 -15.28
CA VAL A 271 4.83 -39.75 -16.62
C VAL A 271 6.14 -39.68 -17.41
N SER A 272 7.00 -38.70 -17.11
CA SER A 272 8.29 -38.54 -17.78
C SER A 272 9.39 -39.52 -17.34
N SER A 273 9.22 -40.23 -16.22
CA SER A 273 10.19 -41.23 -15.73
C SER A 273 10.06 -42.62 -16.40
N HIS A 274 9.05 -42.82 -17.25
CA HIS A 274 8.86 -44.07 -17.99
C HIS A 274 8.49 -43.81 -19.45
N SER A 275 9.38 -43.18 -20.21
CA SER A 275 9.42 -43.40 -21.66
C SER A 275 10.81 -43.11 -22.20
N PRO A 276 11.53 -44.09 -22.78
CA PRO A 276 12.73 -43.77 -23.52
C PRO A 276 12.32 -42.93 -24.74
N ILE A 277 12.91 -41.75 -24.83
CA ILE A 277 12.76 -40.81 -25.95
C ILE A 277 13.10 -41.56 -27.24
N LYS A 278 12.09 -41.85 -28.07
CA LYS A 278 12.32 -42.14 -29.49
C LYS A 278 12.47 -40.81 -30.20
N THR A 279 13.70 -40.51 -30.60
CA THR A 279 14.02 -39.48 -31.58
C THR A 279 13.52 -39.93 -32.94
N ASP A 280 12.37 -39.43 -33.39
CA ASP A 280 12.03 -39.42 -34.81
C ASP A 280 12.06 -37.98 -35.31
N ALA A 281 12.92 -37.80 -36.31
CA ALA A 281 13.21 -36.56 -36.99
C ALA A 281 12.02 -36.06 -37.82
N GLY A 282 11.90 -34.73 -37.94
CA GLY A 282 11.18 -34.07 -39.02
C GLY A 282 9.80 -33.51 -38.64
N GLY A 283 9.75 -32.23 -38.33
CA GLY A 283 8.48 -31.50 -38.19
C GLY A 283 8.71 -30.04 -37.80
N THR A 284 8.74 -29.15 -38.79
CA THR A 284 8.80 -27.69 -38.64
C THR A 284 7.60 -27.16 -37.85
N CYS A 285 7.82 -26.57 -36.67
CA CYS A 285 6.81 -25.76 -35.99
C CYS A 285 6.88 -24.31 -36.48
N GLU A 286 5.94 -23.93 -37.35
CA GLU A 286 5.59 -22.52 -37.58
C GLU A 286 5.06 -21.90 -36.29
N GLN A 287 5.58 -20.73 -35.93
CA GLN A 287 5.03 -19.90 -34.87
C GLN A 287 3.82 -19.11 -35.38
N PRO A 288 2.70 -19.04 -34.64
CA PRO A 288 1.60 -18.17 -35.01
C PRO A 288 1.99 -16.72 -34.72
N LYS A 289 2.00 -15.89 -35.78
CA LYS A 289 2.09 -14.44 -35.68
C LYS A 289 0.81 -13.89 -35.04
N ILE A 290 0.94 -13.23 -33.88
CA ILE A 290 0.12 -12.08 -33.47
C ILE A 290 1.06 -11.09 -32.80
#